data_AF-A0A934TGI7-F1
#
_entry.id   AF-A0A934TGI7-F1
#
_cell.length_a   1.000
_cell.length_b   1.000
_cell.length_c   1.000
_cell.angle_alpha   90.00
_cell.angle_beta   90.00
_cell.angle_gamma   90.00
#
_symmetry.space_group_name_H-M   'P 1'
#
loop_
_entity.id
_entity.type
_entity.pdbx_description
1 polymer ?
#
loop_
_entity_poly.entity_id
_entity_poly.type
_entity_poly.pdbx_seq_one_letter_code
_entity_poly.pdbx_strand_id
1 'polypeptide(L)'
;MERNISMMSNADKIIRVGSKSGTESKLNPARLQSGRNIEAEQLQKLELEKNTESFTRIDPKTGKEGTTIPDAMKNGQTVEIKNVKQQGLSKQLRLQEKISNENGTKPLLHINKDATITKPVQNSFEISTYGNSSVIVPDNTRVATPVLKNPIQEQQDARKYREDNYWKQAVEEGRVA
;
A
#
# COMPACT_ATOMS: atom_id res chain seq x y z
N MET A 1 34.48 37.51 -44.61
CA MET A 1 33.06 37.65 -44.23
C MET A 1 32.65 36.40 -43.47
N GLU A 2 32.80 36.45 -42.15
CA GLU A 2 32.46 35.36 -41.24
C GLU A 2 30.98 35.43 -40.84
N ARG A 3 30.30 34.29 -40.79
CA ARG A 3 28.87 34.18 -40.44
C ARG A 3 28.72 33.98 -38.94
N ASN A 4 28.14 34.97 -38.26
CA ASN A 4 27.70 34.85 -36.87
C ASN A 4 26.41 34.00 -36.78
N ILE A 5 26.47 32.91 -36.01
CA ILE A 5 25.30 32.10 -35.64
C ILE A 5 24.83 32.59 -34.27
N SER A 6 23.70 33.30 -34.24
CA SER A 6 23.04 33.73 -33.01
C SER A 6 22.29 32.54 -32.40
N MET A 7 22.71 32.11 -31.21
CA MET A 7 21.94 31.21 -30.36
C MET A 7 20.78 31.98 -29.71
N MET A 8 19.56 31.79 -30.21
CA MET A 8 18.35 32.19 -29.50
C MET A 8 17.97 31.12 -28.48
N SER A 9 17.87 31.55 -27.22
CA SER A 9 17.46 30.77 -26.05
C SER A 9 15.99 30.34 -26.14
N ASN A 10 15.73 29.04 -26.01
CA ASN A 10 14.38 28.48 -25.83
C ASN A 10 13.89 28.69 -24.39
N ALA A 11 13.75 29.94 -23.98
CA ALA A 11 13.10 30.32 -22.74
C ALA A 11 11.70 30.83 -23.04
N ASP A 12 10.79 29.93 -23.44
CA ASP A 12 9.34 30.16 -23.32
C ASP A 12 8.53 28.88 -23.61
N LYS A 13 8.24 28.12 -22.56
CA LYS A 13 6.98 27.37 -22.49
C LYS A 13 6.56 27.18 -21.04
N ILE A 14 6.04 28.24 -20.43
CA ILE A 14 5.32 28.16 -19.17
C ILE A 14 4.04 27.35 -19.43
N ILE A 15 4.07 26.07 -19.07
CA ILE A 15 2.90 25.20 -19.10
C ILE A 15 1.95 25.68 -17.98
N ARG A 16 0.92 26.43 -18.35
CA ARG A 16 -0.24 26.68 -17.49
C ARG A 16 -1.01 25.36 -17.34
N VAL A 17 -0.63 24.54 -16.37
CA VAL A 17 -1.41 23.38 -15.95
C VAL A 17 -2.63 23.91 -15.22
N GLY A 18 -3.78 23.93 -15.91
CA GLY A 18 -5.06 24.25 -15.30
C GLY A 18 -5.36 23.27 -14.19
N SER A 19 -5.27 23.71 -12.94
CA SER A 19 -5.71 22.98 -11.77
C SER A 19 -7.23 22.81 -11.85
N LYS A 20 -7.69 21.71 -12.45
CA LYS A 20 -9.07 21.26 -12.25
C LYS A 20 -9.22 20.91 -10.79
N SER A 21 -9.88 21.81 -10.05
CA SER A 21 -10.40 21.59 -8.70
C SER A 21 -11.40 20.43 -8.76
N GLY A 22 -10.88 19.21 -8.72
CA GLY A 22 -11.62 18.03 -8.35
C GLY A 22 -11.39 17.83 -6.87
N THR A 23 -12.47 17.70 -6.10
CA THR A 23 -12.44 17.37 -4.68
C THR A 23 -11.58 16.12 -4.50
N GLU A 24 -10.32 16.30 -4.09
CA GLU A 24 -9.43 15.18 -3.80
C GLU A 24 -10.04 14.41 -2.64
N SER A 25 -10.68 13.28 -2.94
CA SER A 25 -11.05 12.31 -1.91
C SER A 25 -9.73 11.87 -1.30
N LYS A 26 -9.37 12.45 -0.13
CA LYS A 26 -8.17 12.06 0.61
C LYS A 26 -8.24 10.55 0.83
N LEU A 27 -7.44 9.81 0.05
CA LEU A 27 -7.31 8.36 0.20
C LEU A 27 -6.89 8.10 1.65
N ASN A 28 -7.70 7.37 2.39
CA ASN A 28 -7.40 7.08 3.78
C ASN A 28 -6.28 6.01 3.82
N PRO A 29 -5.05 6.36 4.26
CA PRO A 29 -3.92 5.43 4.25
C PRO A 29 -4.18 4.19 5.11
N ALA A 30 -4.98 4.31 6.18
CA ALA A 30 -5.34 3.17 7.02
C ALA A 30 -6.19 2.14 6.26
N ARG A 31 -7.07 2.58 5.35
CA ARG A 31 -7.87 1.66 4.52
C ARG A 31 -7.00 0.92 3.50
N LEU A 32 -6.02 1.62 2.91
CA LEU A 32 -5.06 0.99 2.00
C LEU A 32 -4.18 -0.03 2.72
N GLN A 33 -3.69 0.31 3.90
CA GLN A 33 -2.89 -0.61 4.70
C GLN A 33 -3.69 -1.83 5.15
N SER A 34 -4.93 -1.62 5.60
CA SER A 34 -5.83 -2.72 5.94
C SER A 34 -6.07 -3.66 4.75
N GLY A 35 -6.27 -3.12 3.54
CA GLY A 35 -6.39 -3.91 2.32
C GLY A 35 -5.15 -4.77 2.06
N ARG A 36 -3.95 -4.18 2.14
CA ARG A 36 -2.68 -4.90 1.94
C ARG A 36 -2.45 -6.01 2.97
N ASN A 37 -2.79 -5.76 4.24
CA ASN A 37 -2.65 -6.76 5.29
C ASN A 37 -3.57 -7.95 5.06
N ILE A 38 -4.83 -7.69 4.66
CA ILE A 38 -5.80 -8.75 4.35
C ILE A 38 -5.37 -9.53 3.12
N GLU A 39 -4.89 -8.85 2.07
CA GLU A 39 -4.35 -9.50 0.88
C GLU A 39 -3.21 -10.46 1.26
N ALA A 40 -2.21 -10.00 2.02
CA ALA A 40 -1.11 -10.84 2.47
C ALA A 40 -1.57 -12.04 3.33
N GLU A 41 -2.49 -11.81 4.27
CA GLU A 41 -3.06 -12.87 5.11
C GLU A 41 -3.79 -13.93 4.29
N GLN A 42 -4.62 -13.52 3.32
CA GLN A 42 -5.38 -14.47 2.52
C GLN A 42 -4.49 -15.18 1.49
N LEU A 43 -3.49 -14.51 0.90
CA LEU A 43 -2.49 -15.16 0.05
C LEU A 43 -1.76 -16.28 0.81
N GLN A 44 -1.33 -16.00 2.04
CA GLN A 44 -0.68 -17.01 2.89
C GLN A 44 -1.62 -18.18 3.21
N LYS A 45 -2.89 -17.91 3.56
CA LYS A 45 -3.90 -18.95 3.84
C LYS A 45 -4.21 -19.83 2.64
N LEU A 46 -4.12 -19.28 1.43
CA LEU A 46 -4.32 -20.01 0.18
C LEU A 46 -3.04 -20.68 -0.33
N GLU A 47 -1.92 -20.51 0.37
CA GLU A 47 -0.59 -20.99 -0.03
C GLU A 47 -0.20 -20.46 -1.42
N LEU A 48 -0.51 -19.19 -1.69
CA LEU A 48 -0.23 -18.52 -2.95
C LEU A 48 0.86 -17.47 -2.78
N GLU A 49 1.79 -17.45 -3.72
CA GLU A 49 2.78 -16.39 -3.83
C GLU A 49 2.19 -15.16 -4.50
N LYS A 50 2.58 -13.98 -4.02
CA LYS A 50 2.18 -12.72 -4.61
C LYS A 50 2.76 -12.59 -6.01
N ASN A 51 1.89 -12.29 -6.97
CA ASN A 51 2.31 -11.96 -8.31
C ASN A 51 2.74 -10.49 -8.41
N THR A 52 3.85 -10.24 -9.11
CA THR A 52 4.36 -8.90 -9.42
C THR A 52 4.38 -8.62 -10.92
N GLU A 53 4.07 -9.62 -11.75
CA GLU A 53 4.06 -9.48 -13.20
C GLU A 53 2.79 -8.78 -13.68
N SER A 54 2.98 -7.88 -14.65
CA SER A 54 1.90 -7.13 -15.27
C SER A 54 1.52 -7.72 -16.62
N PHE A 55 0.22 -7.74 -16.90
CA PHE A 55 -0.34 -8.29 -18.13
C PHE A 55 -1.11 -7.23 -18.89
N THR A 56 -0.76 -7.01 -20.15
CA THR A 56 -1.48 -6.11 -21.05
C THR A 56 -2.38 -6.90 -21.99
N ARG A 57 -3.66 -6.54 -22.03
CA ARG A 57 -4.67 -7.15 -22.90
C ARG A 57 -5.69 -6.12 -23.38
N ILE A 58 -6.40 -6.45 -24.45
CA ILE A 58 -7.56 -5.70 -24.91
C ILE A 58 -8.74 -5.96 -23.97
N ASP A 59 -9.32 -4.89 -23.41
CA ASP A 59 -10.54 -4.97 -22.61
C ASP A 59 -11.73 -5.30 -23.51
N PRO A 60 -12.41 -6.46 -23.33
CA PRO A 60 -13.49 -6.91 -24.21
C PRO A 60 -14.69 -5.96 -24.21
N LYS A 61 -14.88 -5.15 -23.16
CA LYS A 61 -15.98 -4.19 -23.09
C LYS A 61 -15.73 -2.94 -23.94
N THR A 62 -14.48 -2.51 -24.05
CA THR A 62 -14.15 -1.20 -24.63
C THR A 62 -13.32 -1.28 -25.90
N GLY A 63 -12.74 -2.44 -26.22
CA GLY A 63 -11.82 -2.63 -27.34
C GLY A 63 -10.46 -1.96 -27.17
N LYS A 64 -10.19 -1.34 -26.01
CA LYS A 64 -8.95 -0.63 -25.72
C LYS A 64 -8.01 -1.49 -24.90
N GLU A 65 -6.71 -1.28 -25.07
CA GLU A 65 -5.70 -1.91 -24.23
C GLU A 65 -5.81 -1.47 -22.76
N GLY A 66 -5.42 -2.37 -21.88
CA GLY A 66 -5.27 -2.13 -20.46
C GLY A 66 -4.31 -3.10 -19.82
N THR A 67 -3.71 -2.66 -18.73
CA THR A 67 -2.78 -3.45 -17.93
C THR A 67 -3.42 -3.81 -16.60
N THR A 68 -3.13 -5.02 -16.13
CA THR A 68 -3.54 -5.53 -14.81
C THR A 68 -2.40 -6.32 -14.18
N ILE A 69 -2.39 -6.35 -12.84
CA ILE A 69 -1.57 -7.25 -12.04
C ILE A 69 -2.58 -7.99 -11.16
N PRO A 70 -2.81 -9.30 -11.36
CA PRO A 70 -3.54 -10.10 -10.38
C PRO A 70 -2.71 -10.25 -9.10
N ASP A 71 -3.37 -10.42 -7.96
CA ASP A 71 -2.70 -10.58 -6.67
C ASP A 71 -1.85 -11.86 -6.62
N ALA A 72 -2.31 -12.93 -7.29
CA ALA A 72 -1.55 -14.16 -7.50
C ALA A 72 -1.89 -14.85 -8.81
N MET A 73 -1.02 -15.77 -9.21
CA MET A 73 -1.18 -16.67 -10.35
C MET A 73 -1.08 -18.13 -9.88
N LYS A 74 -2.01 -18.98 -10.29
CA LYS A 74 -2.01 -20.41 -9.98
C LYS A 74 -2.28 -21.22 -11.24
N ASN A 75 -1.26 -21.86 -11.81
CA ASN A 75 -1.41 -22.72 -13.00
C ASN A 75 -2.19 -22.05 -14.16
N GLY A 76 -1.91 -20.77 -14.45
CA GLY A 76 -2.60 -20.01 -15.50
C GLY A 76 -3.92 -19.35 -15.06
N GLN A 77 -4.44 -19.68 -13.88
CA GLN A 77 -5.58 -19.02 -13.24
C GLN A 77 -5.13 -17.75 -12.52
N THR A 78 -5.80 -16.62 -12.80
CA THR A 78 -5.63 -15.39 -12.02
C THR A 78 -6.41 -15.49 -10.71
N VAL A 79 -5.78 -15.06 -9.61
CA VAL A 79 -6.42 -14.96 -8.30
C VAL A 79 -6.41 -13.51 -7.84
N GLU A 80 -7.58 -12.99 -7.48
CA GLU A 80 -7.76 -11.63 -6.94
C GLU A 80 -8.41 -11.69 -5.56
N ILE A 81 -7.88 -10.93 -4.60
CA ILE A 81 -8.39 -10.83 -3.24
C ILE A 81 -9.03 -9.45 -3.03
N LYS A 82 -10.24 -9.42 -2.50
CA LYS A 82 -10.97 -8.16 -2.22
C LYS A 82 -11.57 -8.13 -0.84
N ASN A 83 -11.45 -6.98 -0.17
CA ASN A 83 -12.25 -6.61 1.00
C ASN A 83 -13.09 -5.38 0.67
N VAL A 84 -14.32 -5.58 0.21
CA VAL A 84 -15.22 -4.52 -0.27
C VAL A 84 -16.67 -4.82 0.08
N LYS A 85 -17.50 -3.77 0.18
CA LYS A 85 -18.95 -3.93 0.36
C LYS A 85 -19.66 -4.42 -0.90
N GLN A 86 -19.17 -4.00 -2.06
CA GLN A 86 -19.77 -4.35 -3.34
C GLN A 86 -18.68 -4.56 -4.38
N GLN A 87 -18.82 -5.61 -5.18
CA GLN A 87 -17.92 -5.90 -6.29
C GLN A 87 -18.70 -6.01 -7.61
N GLY A 88 -18.33 -5.13 -8.55
CA GLY A 88 -18.80 -5.17 -9.93
C GLY A 88 -17.71 -5.65 -10.90
N LEU A 89 -18.09 -5.91 -12.15
CA LEU A 89 -17.14 -6.34 -13.18
C LEU A 89 -16.30 -5.15 -13.66
N SER A 90 -15.19 -4.88 -12.96
CA SER A 90 -14.28 -3.77 -13.22
C SER A 90 -13.42 -4.03 -14.47
N LYS A 91 -12.70 -3.00 -14.97
CA LYS A 91 -11.72 -3.18 -16.06
C LYS A 91 -10.65 -4.20 -15.69
N GLN A 92 -10.12 -4.12 -14.46
CA GLN A 92 -9.11 -5.04 -13.95
C GLN A 92 -9.60 -6.49 -14.02
N LEU A 93 -10.82 -6.76 -13.51
CA LEU A 93 -11.41 -8.10 -13.52
C LEU A 93 -11.63 -8.61 -14.95
N ARG A 94 -12.11 -7.78 -15.89
CA ARG A 94 -12.27 -8.23 -17.29
C ARG A 94 -10.95 -8.61 -17.95
N LEU A 95 -9.87 -7.90 -17.64
CA LEU A 95 -8.54 -8.23 -18.16
C LEU A 95 -8.03 -9.55 -17.56
N GLN A 96 -8.23 -9.78 -16.27
CA GLN A 96 -7.85 -11.02 -15.58
C GLN A 96 -8.68 -12.23 -16.02
N GLU A 97 -9.96 -12.04 -16.29
CA GLU A 97 -10.82 -13.03 -16.93
C GLU A 97 -10.26 -13.45 -18.29
N LYS A 98 -9.86 -12.48 -19.12
CA LYS A 98 -9.23 -12.77 -20.42
C LYS A 98 -7.94 -13.59 -20.27
N ILE A 99 -7.09 -13.25 -19.29
CA ILE A 99 -5.84 -13.99 -19.02
C ILE A 99 -6.14 -15.43 -18.63
N SER A 100 -7.07 -15.66 -17.69
CA SER A 100 -7.42 -17.02 -17.25
C SER A 100 -8.04 -17.83 -18.38
N ASN A 101 -8.95 -17.23 -19.15
CA ASN A 101 -9.61 -17.89 -20.28
C ASN A 101 -8.63 -18.26 -21.40
N GLU A 102 -7.63 -17.41 -21.68
CA GLU A 102 -6.53 -17.73 -22.62
C GLU A 102 -5.73 -18.96 -22.17
N ASN A 103 -5.63 -19.20 -20.85
CA ASN A 103 -4.99 -20.37 -20.25
C ASN A 103 -5.98 -21.54 -20.01
N GLY A 104 -7.22 -21.45 -20.48
CA GLY A 104 -8.23 -22.50 -20.32
C GLY A 104 -8.76 -22.67 -18.88
N THR A 105 -8.61 -21.64 -18.04
CA THR A 105 -9.04 -21.65 -16.63
C THR A 105 -10.06 -20.55 -16.37
N LYS A 106 -10.86 -20.69 -15.30
CA LYS A 106 -11.78 -19.65 -14.85
C LYS A 106 -11.10 -18.83 -13.74
N PRO A 107 -11.12 -17.48 -13.75
CA PRO A 107 -10.45 -16.68 -12.73
C PRO A 107 -11.10 -16.85 -11.34
N LEU A 108 -10.31 -16.77 -10.27
CA LEU A 108 -10.78 -16.84 -8.88
C LEU A 108 -10.87 -15.43 -8.27
N LEU A 109 -12.04 -15.09 -7.75
CA LEU A 109 -12.24 -13.94 -6.88
C LEU A 109 -12.46 -14.42 -5.44
N HIS A 110 -11.47 -14.15 -4.58
CA HIS A 110 -11.52 -14.44 -3.16
C HIS A 110 -11.94 -13.17 -2.37
N ILE A 111 -13.15 -13.15 -1.82
CA ILE A 111 -13.78 -11.92 -1.34
C ILE A 111 -14.39 -12.07 0.06
N ASN A 112 -14.48 -10.99 0.83
CA ASN A 112 -15.14 -10.99 2.13
C ASN A 112 -16.61 -11.46 2.01
N LYS A 113 -17.04 -12.33 2.92
CA LYS A 113 -18.36 -13.02 2.88
C LYS A 113 -19.55 -12.07 2.79
N ASP A 114 -19.45 -10.86 3.33
CA ASP A 114 -20.49 -9.84 3.35
C ASP A 114 -20.53 -8.95 2.09
N ALA A 115 -19.65 -9.18 1.11
CA ALA A 115 -19.66 -8.44 -0.14
C ALA A 115 -20.88 -8.77 -1.00
N THR A 116 -21.54 -7.75 -1.53
CA THR A 116 -22.56 -7.90 -2.57
C THR A 116 -21.88 -8.00 -3.94
N ILE A 117 -22.03 -9.13 -4.62
CA ILE A 117 -21.41 -9.40 -5.92
C ILE A 117 -22.44 -9.26 -7.03
N THR A 118 -22.11 -8.55 -8.11
CA THR A 118 -23.03 -8.42 -9.26
C THR A 118 -23.06 -9.69 -10.12
N LYS A 119 -24.20 -9.94 -10.79
CA LYS A 119 -24.38 -11.11 -11.67
C LYS A 119 -23.27 -11.30 -12.72
N PRO A 120 -22.77 -10.24 -13.41
CA PRO A 120 -21.67 -10.40 -14.36
C PRO A 120 -20.41 -11.01 -13.72
N VAL A 121 -20.07 -10.63 -12.48
CA VAL A 121 -18.91 -11.19 -11.78
C VAL A 121 -19.16 -12.65 -11.41
N GLN A 122 -20.35 -12.99 -10.92
CA GLN A 122 -20.71 -14.37 -10.56
C GLN A 122 -20.64 -15.33 -11.75
N ASN A 123 -21.01 -14.86 -12.94
CA ASN A 123 -20.95 -15.67 -14.15
C ASN A 123 -19.50 -15.90 -14.60
N SER A 124 -18.67 -14.85 -14.56
CA SER A 124 -17.30 -14.84 -15.07
C SER A 124 -16.25 -15.44 -14.13
N PHE A 125 -16.50 -15.44 -12.81
CA PHE A 125 -15.50 -15.85 -11.81
C PHE A 125 -15.92 -17.09 -11.02
N GLU A 126 -14.93 -17.84 -10.54
CA GLU A 126 -15.10 -18.70 -9.38
C GLU A 126 -15.09 -17.80 -8.14
N ILE A 127 -16.07 -17.96 -7.25
CA ILE A 127 -16.21 -17.14 -6.05
C ILE A 127 -15.82 -17.98 -4.85
N SER A 128 -14.80 -17.53 -4.13
CA SER A 128 -14.45 -18.04 -2.82
C SER A 128 -14.62 -16.93 -1.79
N THR A 129 -15.14 -17.25 -0.61
CA THR A 129 -15.35 -16.25 0.43
C THR A 129 -14.54 -16.53 1.67
N TYR A 130 -13.98 -15.49 2.27
CA TYR A 130 -13.43 -15.57 3.62
C TYR A 130 -14.36 -14.86 4.61
N GLY A 131 -14.45 -15.43 5.82
CA GLY A 131 -15.07 -14.72 6.94
C GLY A 131 -14.21 -13.51 7.26
N ASN A 132 -14.84 -12.40 7.65
CA ASN A 132 -14.10 -11.32 8.26
C ASN A 132 -13.43 -11.92 9.51
N SER A 133 -12.12 -12.18 9.45
CA SER A 133 -11.28 -12.03 10.63
C SER A 133 -11.68 -10.64 11.11
N SER A 134 -12.40 -10.55 12.24
CA SER A 134 -12.75 -9.26 12.84
C SER A 134 -11.48 -8.45 12.76
N VAL A 135 -11.44 -7.46 11.86
CA VAL A 135 -10.32 -6.54 11.81
C VAL A 135 -10.49 -5.85 13.14
N ILE A 136 -9.75 -6.33 14.15
CA ILE A 136 -9.39 -5.51 15.28
C ILE A 136 -8.68 -4.37 14.58
N VAL A 137 -9.43 -3.31 14.29
CA VAL A 137 -8.85 -2.00 14.10
C VAL A 137 -8.01 -1.88 15.37
N PRO A 138 -6.67 -1.91 15.31
CA PRO A 138 -5.91 -1.59 16.49
C PRO A 138 -6.47 -0.25 16.92
N ASP A 139 -7.07 -0.26 18.10
CA ASP A 139 -7.60 0.95 18.69
C ASP A 139 -6.41 1.91 18.76
N ASN A 140 -6.44 2.95 17.92
CA ASN A 140 -5.45 4.01 17.95
C ASN A 140 -5.71 4.94 19.16
N THR A 141 -6.42 4.49 20.20
CA THR A 141 -6.15 4.96 21.56
C THR A 141 -4.65 4.95 21.72
N ARG A 142 -4.07 6.15 21.71
CA ARG A 142 -2.64 6.38 21.93
C ARG A 142 -2.28 5.58 23.18
N VAL A 143 -1.70 4.41 22.98
CA VAL A 143 -0.83 3.84 23.99
C VAL A 143 0.23 4.92 24.11
N ALA A 144 0.21 5.64 25.23
CA ALA A 144 1.38 6.35 25.67
C ALA A 144 2.45 5.27 25.70
N THR A 145 3.23 5.16 24.62
CA THR A 145 4.44 4.40 24.63
C THR A 145 5.17 4.91 25.86
N PRO A 146 5.50 4.06 26.86
CA PRO A 146 6.52 4.47 27.78
C PRO A 146 7.71 4.82 26.87
N VAL A 147 8.11 6.09 26.90
CA VAL A 147 9.28 6.56 26.19
C VAL A 147 10.39 5.63 26.64
N LEU A 148 10.76 4.67 25.79
CA LEU A 148 11.99 3.91 25.97
C LEU A 148 13.06 4.98 25.87
N LYS A 149 13.54 5.42 27.03
CA LYS A 149 14.67 6.34 27.12
C LYS A 149 15.78 5.68 26.30
N ASN A 150 16.25 6.40 25.30
CA ASN A 150 17.40 5.96 24.52
C ASN A 150 18.51 5.57 25.52
N PRO A 151 19.12 4.38 25.41
CA PRO A 151 20.14 3.93 26.36
C PRO A 151 21.36 4.88 26.41
N ILE A 152 21.53 5.70 25.37
CA ILE A 152 22.53 6.77 25.31
C ILE A 152 22.17 7.94 26.26
N GLN A 153 20.89 8.29 26.37
CA GLN A 153 20.41 9.37 27.24
C GLN A 153 20.54 8.99 28.72
N GLU A 154 20.22 7.74 29.06
CA GLU A 154 20.33 7.22 30.44
C GLU A 154 21.80 7.14 30.91
N GLN A 155 22.73 6.80 30.02
CA GLN A 155 24.17 6.85 30.32
C GLN A 155 24.69 8.29 30.51
N GLN A 156 24.15 9.25 29.76
CA GLN A 156 24.53 10.67 29.91
C GLN A 156 23.99 11.27 31.22
N ASP A 157 22.74 10.97 31.56
CA ASP A 157 22.12 11.42 32.82
C ASP A 157 22.82 10.80 34.03
N ALA A 158 23.19 9.51 33.96
CA ALA A 158 23.93 8.83 35.02
C ALA A 158 25.37 9.37 35.18
N ARG A 159 26.03 9.76 34.08
CA ARG A 159 27.34 10.43 34.14
C ARG A 159 27.22 11.80 34.78
N LYS A 160 26.25 12.60 34.37
CA LYS A 160 26.02 13.95 34.91
C LYS A 160 25.71 13.90 36.41
N TYR A 161 24.86 12.97 36.84
CA TYR A 161 24.54 12.79 38.26
C TYR A 161 25.76 12.38 39.11
N ARG A 162 26.66 11.57 38.56
CA ARG A 162 27.92 11.21 39.24
C ARG A 162 28.88 12.39 39.33
N GLU A 163 29.00 13.20 38.27
CA GLU A 163 29.84 14.40 38.29
C GLU A 163 29.30 15.44 39.28
N ASP A 164 28.00 15.71 39.27
CA ASP A 164 27.37 16.69 40.16
C ASP A 164 27.52 16.29 41.65
N ASN A 165 27.44 14.99 41.96
CA ASN A 165 27.65 14.50 43.33
C ASN A 165 29.13 14.44 43.71
N TYR A 166 30.03 14.16 42.78
CA TYR A 166 31.47 14.20 43.02
C TYR A 166 31.92 15.63 43.38
N TRP A 167 31.40 16.64 42.68
CA TRP A 167 31.70 18.05 43.00
C TRP A 167 31.13 18.47 44.36
N LYS A 168 29.91 18.06 44.70
CA LYS A 168 29.34 18.36 46.02
C LYS A 168 30.14 17.73 47.17
N GLN A 169 30.54 16.47 47.02
CA GLN A 169 31.31 15.78 48.03
C GLN A 169 32.74 16.35 48.16
N ALA A 170 33.36 16.77 47.05
CA ALA A 170 34.69 17.38 47.08
C ALA A 170 34.70 18.79 47.73
N VAL A 171 33.60 19.54 47.63
CA VAL A 171 33.39 20.81 48.36
C VAL A 171 33.17 20.55 49.85
N GLU A 172 32.38 19.53 50.20
CA GLU A 172 32.09 19.16 51.60
C GLU A 172 33.32 18.57 52.32
N GLU A 173 34.20 17.88 51.60
CA GLU A 173 35.50 17.39 52.08
C GLU A 173 36.62 18.45 52.04
N GLY A 174 36.33 19.69 51.62
CA GLY A 174 37.29 20.80 51.56
C GLY A 174 38.43 20.61 50.56
N ARG A 175 38.24 19.73 49.55
CA ARG A 175 39.27 19.39 48.54
C ARG A 175 39.28 20.35 47.36
N VAL A 176 38.25 21.18 47.20
CA VAL A 176 38.14 22.22 46.17
C VAL A 176 37.41 23.43 46.74
N ALA A 177 37.92 24.64 46.44
CA ALA A 177 37.37 25.92 46.87
C ALA A 177 36.54 26.57 45.75
#